data_AF-A0AAJ6AHI4-F1
#
_entry.id   AF-A0AAJ6AHI4-F1
#
_cell.length_a   1.000
_cell.length_b   1.000
_cell.length_c   1.000
_cell.angle_alpha   90.00
_cell.angle_beta   90.00
_cell.angle_gamma   90.00
#
_symmetry.space_group_name_H-M   'P 1'
#
loop_
_entity.id
_entity.type
_entity.pdbx_description
1 polymer ?
#
loop_
_entity_poly.entity_id
_entity_poly.type
_entity_poly.pdbx_seq_one_letter_code
_entity_poly.pdbx_strand_id
1 'polypeptide(L)'
;MSFDISHTLQAKSDQINAVDLVGGPQLITITQVRDGGSKEQPVAIDTKETPGRAFKPAKTVRRILAELWGTDANTWVGRQLVIFNDPSVTWAGEAVGGIRVSHMSHIDGERTVTVRMSRAKRQQVTIKPLENPPARDWLAEAETHAGDINRLRELWAEANTAGASQHILDTIAHKAQEK
;
A
#
# COMPACT_ATOMS: atom_id res chain seq x y z
N MET A 1 -8.24 -26.81 -1.46
CA MET A 1 -8.90 -25.50 -1.58
C MET A 1 -9.29 -25.06 -0.18
N SER A 2 -8.81 -23.91 0.28
CA SER A 2 -9.16 -23.37 1.60
C SER A 2 -10.44 -22.55 1.48
N PHE A 3 -11.37 -22.69 2.43
CA PHE A 3 -12.57 -21.86 2.52
C PHE A 3 -12.29 -20.65 3.41
N ASP A 4 -12.03 -19.49 2.81
CA ASP A 4 -11.72 -18.25 3.52
C ASP A 4 -12.99 -17.52 3.94
N ILE A 5 -13.18 -17.38 5.27
CA ILE A 5 -14.34 -16.71 5.88
C ILE A 5 -14.09 -15.23 6.21
N SER A 6 -12.92 -14.66 5.88
CA SER A 6 -12.57 -13.29 6.29
C SER A 6 -13.62 -12.26 5.85
N HIS A 7 -14.26 -12.48 4.70
CA HIS A 7 -15.35 -11.63 4.20
C HIS A 7 -16.62 -11.66 5.07
N THR A 8 -16.89 -12.76 5.78
CA THR A 8 -18.07 -12.90 6.66
C THR A 8 -17.88 -12.24 8.02
N LEU A 9 -16.63 -12.01 8.42
CA LEU A 9 -16.27 -11.35 9.68
C LEU A 9 -16.30 -9.82 9.59
N GLN A 10 -16.50 -9.27 8.39
CA GLN A 10 -16.42 -7.84 8.16
C GLN A 10 -17.58 -7.08 8.82
N ALA A 11 -17.25 -6.00 9.53
CA ALA A 11 -18.26 -5.15 10.15
C ALA A 11 -19.03 -4.35 9.09
N LYS A 12 -20.34 -4.14 9.30
CA LYS A 12 -21.15 -3.20 8.52
C LYS A 12 -20.71 -1.76 8.86
N SER A 13 -19.77 -1.22 8.10
CA SER A 13 -19.14 0.06 8.38
C SER A 13 -18.63 0.73 7.10
N ASP A 14 -18.67 2.07 7.08
CA ASP A 14 -18.12 2.96 6.04
C ASP A 14 -16.58 3.12 6.14
N GLN A 15 -15.95 2.41 7.07
CA GLN A 15 -14.52 2.45 7.30
C GLN A 15 -13.93 1.05 7.47
N ILE A 16 -12.62 0.94 7.26
CA ILE A 16 -11.83 -0.24 7.64
C ILE A 16 -11.71 -0.26 9.17
N ASN A 17 -12.00 -1.40 9.79
CA ASN A 17 -11.87 -1.62 11.22
C ASN A 17 -10.69 -2.56 11.51
N ALA A 18 -10.13 -2.44 12.72
CA ALA A 18 -8.99 -3.27 13.13
C ALA A 18 -9.33 -4.77 13.10
N VAL A 19 -10.58 -5.14 13.41
CA VAL A 19 -11.06 -6.53 13.37
C VAL A 19 -11.03 -7.14 11.96
N ASP A 20 -11.16 -6.30 10.92
CA ASP A 20 -11.12 -6.78 9.53
C ASP A 20 -9.72 -7.25 9.12
N LEU A 21 -8.69 -6.82 9.86
CA LEU A 21 -7.27 -7.15 9.63
C LEU A 21 -6.76 -8.29 10.53
N VAL A 22 -7.66 -9.03 11.20
CA VAL A 22 -7.29 -10.21 12.00
C VAL A 22 -6.69 -11.32 11.15
N GLY A 23 -7.10 -11.42 9.87
CA GLY A 23 -6.52 -12.35 8.90
C GLY A 23 -5.08 -12.02 8.50
N GLY A 24 -4.57 -10.84 8.86
CA GLY A 24 -3.20 -10.42 8.62
C GLY A 24 -3.07 -9.02 8.03
N PRO A 25 -1.83 -8.56 7.78
CA PRO A 25 -1.57 -7.29 7.13
C PRO A 25 -2.16 -7.23 5.72
N GLN A 26 -2.68 -6.06 5.33
CA GLN A 26 -3.26 -5.81 4.03
C GLN A 26 -2.50 -4.69 3.31
N LEU A 27 -2.12 -4.94 2.05
CA LEU A 27 -1.64 -3.90 1.15
C LEU A 27 -2.83 -3.06 0.67
N ILE A 28 -2.71 -1.74 0.79
CA ILE A 28 -3.69 -0.78 0.28
C ILE A 28 -3.04 0.23 -0.65
N THR A 29 -3.75 0.61 -1.71
CA THR A 29 -3.38 1.63 -2.70
C THR A 29 -4.31 2.81 -2.54
N ILE A 30 -3.74 4.00 -2.30
CA ILE A 30 -4.51 5.22 -2.07
C ILE A 30 -5.07 5.72 -3.40
N THR A 31 -6.39 5.83 -3.50
CA THR A 31 -7.08 6.36 -4.69
C THR A 31 -7.52 7.81 -4.48
N GLN A 32 -7.83 8.19 -3.25
CA GLN A 32 -8.25 9.54 -2.91
C GLN A 32 -8.00 9.82 -1.42
N VAL A 33 -7.72 11.07 -1.07
CA VAL A 33 -7.75 11.54 0.32
C VAL A 33 -8.76 12.68 0.44
N ARG A 34 -9.56 12.67 1.50
CA ARG A 34 -10.65 13.63 1.73
C ARG A 34 -10.85 13.92 3.21
N ASP A 35 -11.65 14.94 3.50
CA ASP A 35 -12.06 15.25 4.87
C ASP A 35 -12.82 14.06 5.46
N GLY A 36 -12.42 13.65 6.67
CA GLY A 36 -13.03 12.51 7.36
C GLY A 36 -14.32 12.84 8.13
N GLY A 37 -14.73 14.11 8.15
CA GLY A 37 -16.05 14.55 8.62
C GLY A 37 -16.16 14.79 10.13
N SER A 38 -15.09 14.59 10.90
CA SER A 38 -15.06 14.88 12.34
C SER A 38 -13.68 15.30 12.83
N LYS A 39 -13.63 15.93 14.02
CA LYS A 39 -12.35 16.34 14.63
C LYS A 39 -11.53 15.15 15.11
N GLU A 40 -12.20 14.07 15.49
CA GLU A 40 -11.63 12.81 15.94
C GLU A 40 -11.02 12.05 14.75
N GLN A 41 -11.71 12.05 13.61
CA GLN A 41 -11.31 11.40 12.37
C GLN A 41 -11.25 12.42 11.20
N PRO A 42 -10.29 13.36 11.21
CA PRO A 42 -10.24 14.45 10.22
C PRO A 42 -9.78 14.03 8.82
N VAL A 43 -9.29 12.81 8.65
CA VAL A 43 -8.75 12.33 7.36
C VAL A 43 -9.38 11.00 7.03
N ALA A 44 -9.93 10.88 5.84
CA ALA A 44 -10.38 9.64 5.23
C ALA A 44 -9.58 9.37 3.95
N ILE A 45 -9.01 8.17 3.86
CA ILE A 45 -8.20 7.70 2.74
C ILE A 45 -9.01 6.61 2.04
N ASP A 46 -9.50 6.89 0.85
CA ASP A 46 -10.17 5.89 0.02
C ASP A 46 -9.09 5.05 -0.68
N THR A 47 -9.36 3.75 -0.78
CA THR A 47 -8.39 2.77 -1.29
C THR A 47 -9.01 1.94 -2.41
N LYS A 48 -8.15 1.36 -3.24
CA LYS A 48 -8.57 0.46 -4.32
C LYS A 48 -9.13 -0.86 -3.77
N GLU A 49 -8.58 -1.35 -2.67
CA GLU A 49 -8.81 -2.68 -2.11
C GLU A 49 -10.02 -2.72 -1.18
N THR A 50 -10.45 -1.58 -0.64
CA THR A 50 -11.68 -1.47 0.17
C THR A 50 -12.61 -0.36 -0.34
N PRO A 51 -13.18 -0.49 -1.54
CA PRO A 51 -14.08 0.52 -2.10
C PRO A 51 -15.26 0.82 -1.17
N GLY A 52 -15.56 2.10 -0.96
CA GLY A 52 -16.64 2.55 -0.07
C GLY A 52 -16.35 2.40 1.44
N ARG A 53 -15.16 1.89 1.80
CA ARG A 53 -14.72 1.73 3.19
C ARG A 53 -13.38 2.41 3.38
N ALA A 54 -13.43 3.67 3.80
CA ALA A 54 -12.22 4.49 3.91
C ALA A 54 -11.31 4.01 5.05
N PHE A 55 -10.00 4.08 4.85
CA PHE A 55 -9.04 4.02 5.93
C PHE A 55 -9.02 5.38 6.65
N LYS A 56 -9.41 5.42 7.93
CA LYS A 56 -9.37 6.63 8.77
C LYS A 56 -8.18 6.55 9.75
N PRO A 57 -6.99 7.05 9.37
CA PRO A 57 -5.77 6.84 10.15
C PRO A 57 -5.81 7.55 11.51
N ALA A 58 -5.36 6.84 12.55
CA ALA A 58 -5.13 7.41 13.87
C ALA A 58 -4.07 8.52 13.83
N LYS A 59 -4.07 9.42 14.82
CA LYS A 59 -3.14 10.56 14.89
C LYS A 59 -1.66 10.15 14.77
N THR A 60 -1.30 9.01 15.36
CA THR A 60 0.05 8.42 15.24
C THR A 60 0.40 8.10 13.80
N VAL A 61 -0.51 7.43 13.08
CA VAL A 61 -0.30 7.09 11.66
C VAL A 61 -0.23 8.35 10.81
N ARG A 62 -1.10 9.34 11.05
CA ARG A 62 -1.04 10.62 10.33
C ARG A 62 0.31 11.34 10.50
N ARG A 63 0.95 11.24 11.67
CA ARG A 63 2.31 11.80 11.88
C ARG A 63 3.37 11.07 11.06
N ILE A 64 3.27 9.74 10.97
CA ILE A 64 4.16 8.92 10.14
C ILE A 64 4.01 9.31 8.67
N LEU A 65 2.77 9.38 8.17
CA LEU A 65 2.50 9.79 6.79
C LEU A 65 3.02 11.20 6.51
N ALA A 66 2.80 12.15 7.42
CA ALA A 66 3.29 13.51 7.27
C ALA A 66 4.83 13.61 7.29
N GLU A 67 5.50 12.79 8.10
CA GLU A 67 6.96 12.79 8.20
C GLU A 67 7.64 12.14 6.98
N LEU A 68 7.03 11.11 6.40
CA LEU A 68 7.62 10.35 5.29
C LEU A 68 7.16 10.82 3.91
N TRP A 69 5.93 11.30 3.77
CA TRP A 69 5.35 11.73 2.50
C TRP A 69 4.95 13.21 2.46
N GLY A 70 5.12 13.95 3.56
CA GLY A 70 4.76 15.36 3.65
C GLY A 70 3.30 15.58 4.07
N THR A 71 3.01 16.83 4.45
CA THR A 71 1.70 17.23 5.00
C THR A 71 0.62 17.46 3.94
N ASP A 72 0.98 17.63 2.68
CA ASP A 72 0.03 17.70 1.58
C ASP A 72 -0.47 16.30 1.22
N ALA A 73 -1.65 15.96 1.73
CA ALA A 73 -2.23 14.64 1.58
C ALA A 73 -2.64 14.30 0.14
N ASN A 74 -2.77 15.28 -0.75
CA ASN A 74 -3.04 15.01 -2.17
C ASN A 74 -1.86 14.28 -2.83
N THR A 75 -0.64 14.52 -2.36
CA THR A 75 0.56 13.85 -2.88
C THR A 75 0.63 12.36 -2.54
N TRP A 76 -0.24 11.89 -1.62
CA TRP A 76 -0.29 10.48 -1.20
C TRP A 76 -1.06 9.60 -2.19
N VAL A 77 -1.85 10.19 -3.08
CA VAL A 77 -2.61 9.45 -4.10
C VAL A 77 -1.68 8.66 -5.01
N GLY A 78 -2.04 7.43 -5.32
CA GLY A 78 -1.22 6.47 -6.08
C GLY A 78 -0.16 5.75 -5.24
N ARG A 79 0.11 6.19 -4.01
CA ARG A 79 1.04 5.50 -3.10
C ARG A 79 0.35 4.35 -2.37
N GLN A 80 1.17 3.40 -1.94
CA GLN A 80 0.76 2.19 -1.25
C GLN A 80 1.28 2.12 0.18
N LEU A 81 0.50 1.47 1.04
CA LEU A 81 0.77 1.21 2.46
C LEU A 81 0.44 -0.26 2.80
N VAL A 82 1.20 -0.87 3.72
CA VAL A 82 0.75 -2.09 4.39
C VAL A 82 0.15 -1.71 5.74
N ILE A 83 -1.16 -1.92 5.88
CA ILE A 83 -1.89 -1.73 7.13
C ILE A 83 -2.03 -3.06 7.88
N PHE A 84 -2.01 -3.01 9.21
CA PHE A 84 -2.20 -4.20 10.05
C PHE A 84 -2.91 -3.84 11.35
N ASN A 85 -3.54 -4.84 11.99
CA ASN A 85 -4.05 -4.69 13.35
C ASN A 85 -2.93 -4.87 14.37
N ASP A 86 -2.61 -3.82 15.12
CA ASP A 86 -1.75 -3.90 16.30
C ASP A 86 -2.63 -4.19 17.53
N PRO A 87 -2.61 -5.42 18.08
CA PRO A 87 -3.46 -5.79 19.21
C PRO A 87 -3.08 -5.08 20.51
N SER A 88 -1.89 -4.46 20.59
CA SER A 88 -1.43 -3.76 21.79
C SER A 88 -2.03 -2.36 21.97
N VAL A 89 -2.77 -1.87 20.98
CA VAL A 89 -3.40 -0.55 21.04
C VAL A 89 -4.54 -0.56 22.05
N THR A 90 -4.46 0.35 23.02
CA THR A 90 -5.44 0.46 24.09
C THR A 90 -6.40 1.65 23.89
N TRP A 91 -7.65 1.45 24.31
CA TRP A 91 -8.68 2.47 24.43
C TRP A 91 -9.34 2.34 25.79
N ALA A 92 -9.50 3.46 26.51
CA ALA A 92 -10.06 3.47 27.88
C ALA A 92 -9.37 2.49 28.87
N GLY A 93 -8.11 2.12 28.63
CA GLY A 93 -7.34 1.18 29.46
C GLY A 93 -7.39 -0.27 29.01
N GLU A 94 -8.23 -0.61 28.04
CA GLU A 94 -8.37 -1.98 27.51
C GLU A 94 -7.72 -2.12 26.13
N ALA A 95 -7.11 -3.28 25.85
CA ALA A 95 -6.51 -3.59 24.55
C ALA A 95 -7.61 -3.94 23.54
N VAL A 96 -7.97 -2.97 22.70
CA VAL A 96 -9.02 -3.10 21.69
C VAL A 96 -8.48 -3.33 20.28
N GLY A 97 -7.16 -3.21 20.11
CA GLY A 97 -6.50 -3.26 18.82
C GLY A 97 -6.62 -1.94 18.04
N GLY A 98 -5.83 -1.79 17.00
CA GLY A 98 -5.82 -0.56 16.22
C GLY A 98 -5.00 -0.65 14.96
N ILE A 99 -5.47 0.02 13.91
CA ILE A 99 -4.78 -0.01 12.62
C ILE A 99 -3.47 0.78 12.71
N ARG A 100 -2.39 0.14 12.26
CA ARG A 100 -1.03 0.67 12.13
C ARG A 100 -0.49 0.41 10.72
N VAL A 101 0.65 1.04 10.41
CA VAL A 101 1.34 0.91 9.13
C VAL A 101 2.71 0.31 9.37
N SER A 102 3.11 -0.67 8.56
CA SER A 102 4.43 -1.32 8.65
C SER A 102 5.32 -1.02 7.44
N HIS A 103 4.72 -0.91 6.25
CA HIS A 103 5.44 -0.65 5.00
C HIS A 103 4.80 0.51 4.24
N MET A 104 5.64 1.28 3.54
CA MET A 104 5.21 2.39 2.70
C MET A 104 5.99 2.38 1.39
N SER A 105 5.31 2.62 0.28
CA SER A 105 5.97 2.89 -1.00
C SER A 105 6.59 4.30 -1.02
N HIS A 106 7.41 4.60 -2.03
CA HIS A 106 7.97 5.95 -2.22
C HIS A 106 8.73 6.47 -0.97
N ILE A 107 9.49 5.57 -0.33
CA ILE A 107 10.51 5.91 0.66
C ILE A 107 11.80 5.22 0.25
N ASP A 108 12.94 5.90 0.38
CA ASP A 108 14.22 5.42 -0.16
C ASP A 108 14.85 4.28 0.67
N GLY A 109 14.31 4.00 1.85
CA GLY A 109 14.85 3.00 2.76
C GLY A 109 14.05 2.89 4.05
N GLU A 110 14.53 2.05 4.97
CA GLU A 110 13.91 1.90 6.28
C GLU A 110 14.01 3.22 7.07
N ARG A 111 12.90 3.63 7.69
CA ARG A 111 12.81 4.88 8.45
C ARG A 111 12.22 4.63 9.82
N THR A 112 12.89 5.12 10.85
CA THR A 112 12.39 5.06 12.23
C THR A 112 11.77 6.40 12.62
N VAL A 113 10.46 6.41 12.84
CA VAL A 113 9.68 7.58 13.23
C VAL A 113 9.42 7.53 14.73
N THR A 114 9.75 8.61 15.45
CA THR A 114 9.48 8.70 16.89
C THR A 114 8.12 9.33 17.14
N VAL A 115 7.14 8.51 17.51
CA VAL A 115 5.78 8.96 17.81
C VAL A 115 5.53 9.10 19.31
N ARG A 116 4.88 10.19 19.70
CA ARG A 116 4.46 10.42 21.08
C ARG A 116 3.13 9.72 21.36
N MET A 117 3.14 8.74 22.27
CA MET A 117 1.95 8.01 22.74
C MET A 117 1.23 8.77 23.85
N SER A 118 1.96 9.31 24.81
CA SER A 118 1.42 10.11 25.92
C SER A 118 2.35 11.27 26.29
N ARG A 119 2.00 12.08 27.31
CA ARG A 119 2.88 13.16 27.77
C ARG A 119 4.27 12.63 28.14
N ALA A 120 4.35 11.44 28.73
CA ALA A 120 5.59 10.83 29.22
C ALA A 120 6.15 9.73 28.29
N LYS A 121 5.33 9.10 27.44
CA LYS A 121 5.74 7.93 26.64
C LYS A 121 5.92 8.26 25.16
N ARG A 122 7.09 7.95 24.62
CA ARG A 122 7.40 7.93 23.18
C ARG A 122 7.62 6.49 22.73
N GLN A 123 7.35 6.23 21.47
CA GLN A 123 7.57 4.95 20.81
C GLN A 123 8.29 5.21 19.49
N GLN A 124 9.28 4.39 19.19
CA GLN A 124 9.89 4.34 17.87
C GLN A 124 9.12 3.34 17.02
N VAL A 125 8.69 3.77 15.84
CA VAL A 125 8.00 2.96 14.85
C VAL A 125 8.88 2.90 13.62
N THR A 126 9.31 1.70 13.28
CA THR A 126 10.09 1.44 12.07
C THR A 126 9.15 1.18 10.90
N ILE A 127 9.30 1.96 9.84
CA ILE A 127 8.59 1.81 8.58
C ILE A 127 9.58 1.29 7.55
N LYS A 128 9.24 0.15 6.95
CA LYS A 128 10.03 -0.45 5.88
C LYS A 128 9.57 0.06 4.51
N PRO A 129 10.46 0.16 3.53
CA PRO A 129 10.03 0.39 2.16
C PRO A 129 9.16 -0.80 1.74
N LEU A 130 8.09 -0.52 1.00
CA LEU A 130 7.46 -1.58 0.22
C LEU A 130 8.51 -2.06 -0.77
N GLU A 131 8.88 -3.34 -0.68
CA GLU A 131 9.64 -4.00 -1.73
C GLU A 131 8.82 -3.83 -3.00
N ASN A 132 9.29 -2.98 -3.92
CA ASN A 132 8.94 -3.19 -5.31
C ASN A 132 9.42 -4.62 -5.58
N PRO A 133 8.57 -5.54 -6.08
CA PRO A 133 9.11 -6.77 -6.65
C PRO A 133 10.25 -6.33 -7.57
N PRO A 134 11.44 -6.96 -7.48
CA PRO A 134 12.60 -6.55 -8.28
C PRO A 134 12.08 -6.34 -9.69
N ALA A 135 12.26 -5.12 -10.20
CA ALA A 135 11.67 -4.72 -11.48
C ALA A 135 11.96 -5.85 -12.46
N ARG A 136 10.89 -6.51 -12.91
CA ARG A 136 11.01 -7.64 -13.82
C ARG A 136 11.90 -7.17 -14.95
N ASP A 137 12.98 -7.90 -15.22
CA ASP A 137 13.91 -7.51 -16.27
C ASP A 137 13.29 -7.85 -17.62
N TRP A 138 12.39 -6.96 -18.06
CA TRP A 138 11.64 -7.08 -19.28
C TRP A 138 12.55 -7.26 -20.49
N LEU A 139 13.75 -6.67 -20.45
CA LEU A 139 14.72 -6.74 -21.54
C LEU A 139 15.43 -8.10 -21.55
N ALA A 140 15.86 -8.61 -20.39
CA ALA A 140 16.46 -9.94 -20.30
C ALA A 140 15.48 -11.06 -20.67
N GLU A 141 14.21 -10.93 -20.31
CA GLU A 141 13.16 -11.88 -20.72
C GLU A 141 12.85 -11.78 -22.22
N ALA A 142 12.81 -10.56 -22.78
CA ALA A 142 12.67 -10.39 -24.22
C ALA A 142 13.85 -10.99 -25.00
N GLU A 143 15.06 -10.91 -24.46
CA GLU A 143 16.25 -11.54 -25.04
C GLU A 143 16.15 -13.08 -25.01
N THR A 144 15.71 -13.64 -23.88
CA THR A 144 15.55 -15.10 -23.71
C THR A 144 14.51 -15.68 -24.67
N HIS A 145 13.50 -14.88 -25.03
CA HIS A 145 12.42 -15.25 -25.94
C HIS A 145 12.59 -14.68 -27.35
N ALA A 146 13.81 -14.27 -27.73
CA ALA A 146 14.08 -13.79 -29.09
C ALA A 146 13.63 -14.83 -30.13
N GLY A 147 12.85 -14.38 -31.12
CA GLY A 147 12.27 -15.23 -32.16
C GLY A 147 10.89 -15.83 -31.83
N ASP A 148 10.43 -15.81 -30.58
CA ASP A 148 9.06 -16.18 -30.21
C ASP A 148 8.15 -14.94 -30.18
N ILE A 149 7.58 -14.61 -31.34
CA ILE A 149 6.74 -13.42 -31.54
C ILE A 149 5.51 -13.43 -30.62
N ASN A 150 4.91 -14.59 -30.37
CA ASN A 150 3.73 -14.67 -29.51
C ASN A 150 4.10 -14.34 -28.07
N ARG A 151 5.21 -14.91 -27.58
CA ARG A 151 5.70 -14.60 -26.24
C ARG A 151 6.13 -13.14 -26.08
N LEU A 152 6.77 -12.56 -27.10
CA LEU A 152 7.17 -11.14 -27.08
C LEU A 152 5.96 -10.20 -27.07
N ARG A 153 4.85 -10.54 -27.74
CA ARG A 153 3.59 -9.76 -27.68
C ARG A 153 2.93 -9.83 -26.31
N GLU A 154 2.90 -11.01 -25.70
CA GLU A 154 2.40 -11.18 -24.32
C GLU A 154 3.26 -10.39 -23.34
N LEU A 155 4.59 -10.51 -23.45
CA LEU A 155 5.53 -9.79 -22.61
C LEU A 155 5.38 -8.27 -22.74
N TRP A 156 5.13 -7.77 -23.96
CA TRP A 156 4.84 -6.36 -24.18
C TRP A 156 3.54 -5.92 -23.49
N ALA A 157 2.48 -6.72 -23.57
CA ALA A 157 1.20 -6.41 -22.92
C ALA A 157 1.32 -6.42 -21.38
N GLU A 158 2.07 -7.39 -20.84
CA GLU A 158 2.42 -7.49 -19.42
C GLU A 158 3.25 -6.26 -18.97
N ALA A 159 4.28 -5.87 -19.74
CA ALA A 159 5.12 -4.71 -19.47
C ALA A 159 4.35 -3.39 -19.50
N ASN A 160 3.46 -3.22 -20.48
CA ASN A 160 2.62 -2.04 -20.63
C ASN A 160 1.63 -1.92 -19.45
N THR A 161 1.00 -3.04 -19.06
CA THR A 161 0.11 -3.09 -17.89
C THR A 161 0.85 -2.80 -16.58
N ALA A 162 2.11 -3.24 -16.47
CA ALA A 162 2.97 -2.99 -15.34
C ALA A 162 3.57 -1.56 -15.32
N GLY A 163 3.30 -0.73 -16.33
CA GLY A 163 3.81 0.64 -16.41
C GLY A 163 5.31 0.73 -16.72
N ALA A 164 5.85 -0.21 -17.48
CA ALA A 164 7.23 -0.16 -17.95
C ALA A 164 7.49 1.11 -18.79
N SER A 165 8.73 1.59 -18.82
CA SER A 165 9.09 2.79 -19.57
C SER A 165 8.89 2.61 -21.08
N GLN A 166 8.64 3.70 -21.79
CA GLN A 166 8.45 3.67 -23.25
C GLN A 166 9.63 3.01 -23.97
N HIS A 167 10.86 3.26 -23.51
CA HIS A 167 12.06 2.63 -24.04
C HIS A 167 12.02 1.09 -23.96
N ILE A 168 11.52 0.53 -22.86
CA ILE A 168 11.38 -0.92 -22.69
C ILE A 168 10.31 -1.46 -23.66
N LEU A 169 9.17 -0.79 -23.75
CA LEU A 169 8.09 -1.18 -24.65
C LEU A 169 8.54 -1.18 -26.12
N ASP A 170 9.26 -0.13 -26.54
CA ASP A 170 9.78 -0.01 -27.90
C ASP A 170 10.80 -1.11 -28.22
N THR A 171 11.65 -1.46 -27.25
CA THR A 171 12.68 -2.51 -27.42
C THR A 171 12.05 -3.90 -27.57
N ILE A 172 11.05 -4.24 -26.76
CA ILE A 172 10.30 -5.50 -26.89
C ILE A 172 9.58 -5.55 -28.24
N ALA A 173 8.96 -4.43 -28.66
CA ALA A 173 8.24 -4.34 -29.92
C ALA A 173 9.18 -4.50 -31.13
N HIS A 174 10.38 -3.93 -31.09
CA HIS A 174 11.40 -4.08 -32.13
C HIS A 174 11.82 -5.55 -32.29
N LYS A 175 12.09 -6.25 -31.17
CA LYS A 175 12.46 -7.67 -31.19
C LYS A 175 11.34 -8.58 -31.74
N ALA A 176 10.09 -8.18 -31.60
CA ALA A 176 8.97 -8.91 -32.19
C ALA A 176 8.85 -8.70 -33.73
N GLN A 177 9.58 -7.72 -34.29
CA GLN A 177 9.60 -7.39 -35.72
C GLN A 177 10.87 -7.88 -36.42
N GLU A 178 11.97 -8.09 -35.70
CA GLU A 178 13.20 -8.68 -36.24
C GLU A 178 12.98 -10.16 -36.56
N LYS A 179 13.27 -10.52 -37.81
CA LYS A 179 13.06 -11.82 -38.41
C LYS A 179 14.40 -12.42 -38.83
#